data_AF-A0A6P0XX85-F1
#
_entry.id   AF-A0A6P0XX85-F1
#
_cell.length_a   1.000
_cell.length_b   1.000
_cell.length_c   1.000
_cell.angle_alpha   90.00
_cell.angle_beta   90.00
_cell.angle_gamma   90.00
#
_symmetry.space_group_name_H-M   'P 1'
#
loop_
_entity.id
_entity.type
_entity.pdbx_description
1 polymer ?
#
loop_
_entity_poly.entity_id
_entity_poly.type
_entity_poly.pdbx_seq_one_letter_code
_entity_poly.pdbx_strand_id
1 'polypeptide(L)'
;LNCYKFRYHRHSWHCYRQRRRHIQLRPYGQFESLNDGDTATDSFTYTITDGTDTSTATVTVTIDGVTDNIAPVAVDDALITDEDTAVPVIYVLGNDTDADGDPLAVTGFDTTGTVGTVTDNGDGTFSYDPNGQFEALNTGDVATDSFTYTITDGTETDTATVTVTINGVDEPLNLVGTNQKDTLIGGGGNDTISGGNAPDELYGGAGDDIIGGNGNGTNGPDLLNGGTGNDTLTGGNGPDVFVFASGDGTDTITDFQTPDVIGLAGGLSFSDLSFSGSDIIVTSTSEVLATLTGVDATTLTASDFTTV
;
A
#
# COMPACT_ATOMS: atom_id res chain seq x y z
N LEU A 1 35.87 55.57 -18.40
CA LEU A 1 35.38 55.59 -17.00
C LEU A 1 35.04 54.16 -16.58
N ASN A 2 35.78 53.53 -15.66
CA ASN A 2 35.63 52.09 -15.36
C ASN A 2 34.61 51.83 -14.22
N CYS A 3 33.38 51.42 -14.51
CA CYS A 3 32.49 50.88 -13.47
C CYS A 3 33.05 49.53 -13.00
N TYR A 4 33.11 49.27 -11.68
CA TYR A 4 33.82 48.10 -11.16
C TYR A 4 32.88 46.92 -10.82
N LYS A 5 31.57 47.17 -10.65
CA LYS A 5 30.58 46.15 -10.30
C LYS A 5 29.16 46.68 -10.51
N PHE A 6 28.33 45.92 -11.24
CA PHE A 6 26.88 46.08 -11.28
C PHE A 6 26.23 45.03 -10.39
N ARG A 7 25.17 45.41 -9.67
CA ARG A 7 24.37 44.49 -8.84
C ARG A 7 22.89 44.75 -9.09
N TYR A 8 22.12 43.70 -9.31
CA TYR A 8 20.67 43.76 -9.50
C TYR A 8 19.95 43.67 -8.16
N HIS A 9 18.99 44.58 -7.91
CA HIS A 9 18.15 44.54 -6.71
C HIS A 9 16.84 45.30 -6.98
N ARG A 10 15.67 44.69 -6.70
CA ARG A 10 14.31 45.29 -6.87
C ARG A 10 14.10 45.97 -8.24
N HIS A 11 14.24 45.22 -9.34
CA HIS A 11 14.02 45.71 -10.71
C HIS A 11 14.93 46.88 -11.12
N SER A 12 16.15 46.96 -10.59
CA SER A 12 17.09 48.04 -10.90
C SER A 12 18.54 47.59 -10.78
N TRP A 13 19.37 48.01 -11.75
CA TRP A 13 20.81 47.77 -11.78
C TRP A 13 21.57 48.94 -11.12
N HIS A 14 22.46 48.63 -10.17
CA HIS A 14 23.22 49.63 -9.41
C HIS A 14 24.74 49.54 -9.68
N CYS A 15 25.35 50.64 -10.17
CA CYS A 15 26.82 50.84 -10.26
C CYS A 15 27.32 51.63 -9.03
N TYR A 16 28.37 51.16 -8.35
CA TYR A 16 28.93 51.82 -7.16
C TYR A 16 30.26 52.57 -7.46
N ARG A 17 30.31 53.90 -7.23
CA ARG A 17 31.54 54.73 -7.29
C ARG A 17 31.55 55.88 -6.27
N GLN A 18 32.75 56.29 -5.85
CA GLN A 18 33.02 57.17 -4.69
C GLN A 18 32.64 58.66 -4.80
N ARG A 19 32.14 59.21 -5.92
CA ARG A 19 31.59 60.59 -5.95
C ARG A 19 30.37 60.68 -6.88
N ARG A 20 29.31 61.29 -6.35
CA ARG A 20 27.89 61.08 -6.68
C ARG A 20 27.45 61.71 -8.01
N ARG A 21 27.30 60.89 -9.05
CA ARG A 21 26.15 60.95 -9.98
C ARG A 21 25.74 59.52 -10.29
N HIS A 22 24.54 59.13 -9.89
CA HIS A 22 23.96 57.83 -10.22
C HIS A 22 23.29 57.94 -11.59
N ILE A 23 23.70 57.09 -12.52
CA ILE A 23 22.94 56.84 -13.74
C ILE A 23 22.03 55.65 -13.40
N GLN A 24 20.71 55.87 -13.45
CA GLN A 24 19.72 54.82 -13.28
C GLN A 24 19.11 54.56 -14.67
N LEU A 25 19.32 53.36 -15.19
CA LEU A 25 18.61 52.90 -16.39
C LEU A 25 17.22 52.44 -15.94
N ARG A 26 16.18 52.92 -16.65
CA ARG A 26 14.79 52.51 -16.47
C ARG A 26 14.27 52.05 -17.82
N PRO A 27 14.36 50.76 -18.14
CA PRO A 27 14.04 50.26 -19.47
C PRO A 27 12.54 50.26 -19.79
N TYR A 28 11.65 50.54 -18.82
CA TYR A 28 10.19 50.69 -19.03
C TYR A 28 9.55 49.60 -19.92
N GLY A 29 10.00 48.35 -19.79
CA GLY A 29 9.48 47.22 -20.56
C GLY A 29 9.98 47.10 -22.00
N GLN A 30 10.96 47.89 -22.44
CA GLN A 30 11.44 47.88 -23.83
C GLN A 30 12.30 46.68 -24.22
N PHE A 31 12.72 45.85 -23.24
CA PHE A 31 13.59 44.69 -23.46
C PHE A 31 12.95 43.37 -23.00
N GLU A 32 11.66 43.37 -22.66
CA GLU A 32 10.93 42.19 -22.15
C GLU A 32 10.67 41.12 -23.23
N SER A 33 11.06 41.38 -24.47
CA SER A 33 10.92 40.44 -25.58
C SER A 33 12.25 39.77 -25.98
N LEU A 34 13.33 40.00 -25.23
CA LEU A 34 14.62 39.37 -25.51
C LEU A 34 14.63 37.99 -24.87
N ASN A 35 14.81 36.95 -25.69
CA ASN A 35 14.95 35.58 -25.22
C ASN A 35 16.42 35.26 -24.89
N ASP A 36 16.67 34.09 -24.33
CA ASP A 36 18.01 33.55 -24.11
C ASP A 36 18.86 33.60 -25.39
N GLY A 37 20.05 34.20 -25.27
CA GLY A 37 20.97 34.40 -26.40
C GLY A 37 20.67 35.62 -27.27
N ASP A 38 19.53 36.29 -27.10
CA ASP A 38 19.29 37.61 -27.69
C ASP A 38 20.11 38.67 -26.93
N THR A 39 20.55 39.68 -27.67
CA THR A 39 21.17 40.87 -27.07
C THR A 39 20.58 42.12 -27.68
N ALA A 40 20.36 43.13 -26.85
CA ALA A 40 20.03 44.48 -27.28
C ALA A 40 21.09 45.45 -26.78
N THR A 41 21.17 46.62 -27.41
CA THR A 41 22.03 47.70 -26.92
C THR A 41 21.23 48.95 -26.65
N ASP A 42 21.46 49.57 -25.50
CA ASP A 42 21.04 50.93 -25.20
C ASP A 42 22.26 51.86 -25.18
N SER A 43 22.07 53.15 -25.44
CA SER A 43 23.19 54.08 -25.41
C SER A 43 22.79 55.47 -24.96
N PHE A 44 23.71 56.15 -24.28
CA PHE A 44 23.56 57.55 -23.92
C PHE A 44 24.87 58.31 -24.14
N THR A 45 24.76 59.59 -24.47
CA THR A 45 25.91 60.47 -24.65
C THR A 45 26.15 61.34 -23.43
N TYR A 46 27.42 61.63 -23.11
CA TYR A 46 27.78 62.64 -22.13
C TYR A 46 28.78 63.63 -22.75
N THR A 47 28.69 64.88 -22.32
CA THR A 47 29.59 65.95 -22.75
C THR A 47 30.45 66.40 -21.58
N ILE A 48 31.75 66.49 -21.79
CA ILE A 48 32.73 67.09 -20.87
C ILE A 48 33.20 68.43 -21.43
N THR A 49 33.53 69.37 -20.54
CA THR A 49 34.05 70.68 -20.91
C THR A 49 35.14 71.11 -19.95
N ASP A 50 36.12 71.86 -20.45
CA ASP A 50 37.15 72.53 -19.65
C ASP A 50 36.83 74.00 -19.35
N GLY A 51 35.65 74.47 -19.78
CA GLY A 51 35.21 75.86 -19.65
C GLY A 51 35.32 76.67 -20.94
N THR A 52 35.97 76.13 -21.99
CA THR A 52 36.08 76.77 -23.30
C THR A 52 35.65 75.85 -24.44
N ASP A 53 36.06 74.58 -24.40
CA ASP A 53 35.72 73.59 -25.41
C ASP A 53 34.86 72.47 -24.80
N THR A 54 34.16 71.74 -25.66
CA THR A 54 33.35 70.59 -25.24
C THR A 54 33.72 69.35 -26.06
N SER A 55 33.72 68.19 -25.41
CA SER A 55 33.86 66.89 -26.08
C SER A 55 32.75 65.95 -25.64
N THR A 56 32.13 65.28 -26.60
CA THR A 56 31.03 64.34 -26.37
C THR A 56 31.49 62.90 -26.59
N ALA A 57 31.09 61.99 -25.70
CA ALA A 57 31.33 60.56 -25.83
C ALA A 57 30.04 59.77 -25.61
N THR A 58 29.93 58.62 -26.27
CA THR A 58 28.81 57.69 -26.14
C THR A 58 29.18 56.55 -25.20
N VAL A 59 28.26 56.19 -24.32
CA VAL A 59 28.29 54.94 -23.55
C VAL A 59 27.28 54.00 -24.18
N THR A 60 27.72 52.79 -24.51
CA THR A 60 26.85 51.70 -24.98
C THR A 60 26.72 50.68 -23.86
N VAL A 61 25.49 50.25 -23.63
CA VAL A 61 25.10 49.23 -22.65
C VAL A 61 24.57 48.06 -23.46
N THR A 62 25.13 46.87 -23.27
CA THR A 62 24.55 45.64 -23.80
C THR A 62 23.60 45.08 -22.74
N ILE A 63 22.41 44.69 -23.18
CA ILE A 63 21.37 44.02 -22.41
C ILE A 63 21.26 42.63 -23.00
N ASP A 64 21.54 41.63 -22.18
CA ASP A 64 21.36 40.23 -22.55
C ASP A 64 19.92 39.82 -22.20
N GLY A 65 19.24 39.18 -23.16
CA GLY A 65 17.94 38.57 -22.93
C GLY A 65 18.07 37.35 -22.04
N VAL A 66 17.07 37.15 -21.19
CA VAL A 66 16.88 35.92 -20.44
C VAL A 66 15.42 35.50 -20.60
N THR A 67 15.16 34.25 -20.96
CA THR A 67 13.80 33.70 -20.87
C THR A 67 13.46 33.43 -19.41
N ASP A 68 12.24 33.76 -19.00
CA ASP A 68 11.75 33.39 -17.68
C ASP A 68 11.63 31.86 -17.60
N ASN A 69 12.22 31.27 -16.56
CA ASN A 69 12.10 29.85 -16.26
C ASN A 69 10.64 29.50 -15.94
N ILE A 70 10.12 28.47 -16.59
CA ILE A 70 8.81 27.88 -16.33
C ILE A 70 9.00 26.77 -15.31
N ALA A 71 8.31 26.87 -14.18
CA ALA A 71 8.36 25.84 -13.15
C ALA A 71 8.05 24.45 -13.71
N PRO A 72 8.65 23.38 -13.14
CA PRO A 72 8.39 22.03 -13.58
C PRO A 72 6.94 21.64 -13.28
N VAL A 73 6.44 20.61 -13.94
CA VAL A 73 5.11 20.05 -13.72
C VAL A 73 5.26 18.66 -13.12
N ALA A 74 4.92 18.54 -11.84
CA ALA A 74 4.86 17.27 -11.13
C ALA A 74 3.50 16.58 -11.39
N VAL A 75 3.49 15.26 -11.57
CA VAL A 75 2.28 14.50 -11.88
C VAL A 75 2.10 13.37 -10.87
N ASP A 76 0.90 13.27 -10.28
CA ASP A 76 0.60 12.23 -9.30
C ASP A 76 0.89 10.81 -9.81
N ASP A 77 1.42 9.99 -8.92
CA ASP A 77 1.73 8.58 -9.13
C ASP A 77 0.75 7.66 -8.40
N ALA A 78 0.61 6.44 -8.92
CA ALA A 78 -0.15 5.40 -8.27
C ALA A 78 0.52 4.04 -8.41
N LEU A 79 0.45 3.23 -7.35
CA LEU A 79 0.84 1.83 -7.37
C LEU A 79 -0.09 0.98 -6.51
N ILE A 80 0.01 -0.33 -6.72
CA ILE A 80 -0.72 -1.35 -5.96
C ILE A 80 0.32 -2.30 -5.37
N THR A 81 0.14 -2.66 -4.10
CA THR A 81 0.90 -3.71 -3.42
C THR A 81 -0.02 -4.48 -2.49
N ASP A 82 0.46 -5.59 -1.97
CA ASP A 82 -0.24 -6.35 -0.91
C ASP A 82 0.32 -5.93 0.46
N GLU A 83 -0.44 -6.14 1.53
CA GLU A 83 -0.12 -5.64 2.87
C GLU A 83 1.20 -6.15 3.46
N ASP A 84 1.71 -7.29 3.00
CA ASP A 84 3.01 -7.84 3.39
C ASP A 84 4.11 -7.66 2.34
N THR A 85 3.83 -6.90 1.28
CA THR A 85 4.76 -6.73 0.17
C THR A 85 5.33 -5.32 0.14
N ALA A 86 6.59 -5.20 0.54
CA ALA A 86 7.36 -3.97 0.36
C ALA A 86 7.70 -3.73 -1.12
N VAL A 87 7.60 -2.47 -1.54
CA VAL A 87 7.95 -1.97 -2.87
C VAL A 87 9.30 -1.25 -2.79
N PRO A 88 10.41 -1.86 -3.25
CA PRO A 88 11.75 -1.33 -3.02
C PRO A 88 12.14 -0.15 -3.92
N VAL A 89 11.44 0.04 -5.04
CA VAL A 89 11.75 1.11 -6.01
C VAL A 89 10.45 1.65 -6.61
N ILE A 90 10.25 2.95 -6.47
CA ILE A 90 9.16 3.76 -7.02
C ILE A 90 9.81 4.89 -7.82
N TYR A 91 9.53 4.94 -9.13
CA TYR A 91 10.05 5.95 -10.05
C TYR A 91 9.06 7.11 -10.18
N VAL A 92 9.23 8.16 -9.36
CA VAL A 92 8.31 9.31 -9.35
C VAL A 92 8.58 10.31 -10.47
N LEU A 93 9.81 10.39 -10.99
CA LEU A 93 10.16 11.36 -12.05
C LEU A 93 9.72 10.92 -13.47
N GLY A 94 9.08 9.76 -13.61
CA GLY A 94 8.86 9.13 -14.92
C GLY A 94 7.80 9.82 -15.78
N ASN A 95 6.85 10.51 -15.15
CA ASN A 95 5.71 11.21 -15.75
C ASN A 95 5.80 12.75 -15.58
N ASP A 96 6.78 13.24 -14.82
CA ASP A 96 7.04 14.65 -14.61
C ASP A 96 7.68 15.31 -15.85
N THR A 97 7.45 16.62 -16.02
CA THR A 97 7.97 17.35 -17.18
C THR A 97 8.46 18.74 -16.83
N ASP A 98 9.38 19.25 -17.64
CA ASP A 98 9.82 20.63 -17.62
C ASP A 98 9.67 21.23 -19.02
N ALA A 99 9.16 22.46 -19.11
CA ALA A 99 8.87 23.09 -20.40
C ALA A 99 10.11 23.66 -21.08
N ASP A 100 11.13 24.03 -20.30
CA ASP A 100 12.40 24.57 -20.77
C ASP A 100 13.41 23.44 -21.09
N GLY A 101 13.12 22.23 -20.61
CA GLY A 101 13.92 21.02 -20.81
C GLY A 101 15.03 20.85 -19.79
N ASP A 102 14.94 21.54 -18.66
CA ASP A 102 15.90 21.44 -17.58
C ASP A 102 15.82 20.09 -16.85
N PRO A 103 16.95 19.56 -16.32
CA PRO A 103 16.95 18.29 -15.62
C PRO A 103 16.14 18.36 -14.31
N LEU A 104 15.22 17.42 -14.14
CA LEU A 104 14.42 17.28 -12.93
C LEU A 104 15.17 16.50 -11.83
N ALA A 105 14.99 16.93 -10.59
CA ALA A 105 15.45 16.21 -9.40
C ALA A 105 14.44 16.31 -8.25
N VAL A 106 14.34 15.25 -7.46
CA VAL A 106 13.60 15.28 -6.18
C VAL A 106 14.40 16.08 -5.16
N THR A 107 13.75 17.01 -4.46
CA THR A 107 14.37 17.89 -3.44
C THR A 107 13.78 17.73 -2.05
N GLY A 108 12.61 17.11 -1.94
CA GLY A 108 11.94 16.88 -0.67
C GLY A 108 10.77 15.91 -0.81
N PHE A 109 10.32 15.43 0.33
CA PHE A 109 9.13 14.58 0.45
C PHE A 109 8.49 14.80 1.82
N ASP A 110 7.19 14.55 1.92
CA ASP A 110 6.42 14.64 3.16
C ASP A 110 5.60 13.35 3.34
N THR A 111 5.87 12.67 4.45
CA THR A 111 5.20 11.45 4.88
C THR A 111 4.20 11.71 6.01
N THR A 112 3.86 12.98 6.25
CA THR A 112 2.85 13.34 7.24
C THR A 112 1.51 12.71 6.87
N GLY A 113 1.05 11.79 7.71
CA GLY A 113 -0.20 11.06 7.49
C GLY A 113 -0.03 9.75 6.73
N THR A 114 1.18 9.41 6.27
CA THR A 114 1.50 8.08 5.77
C THR A 114 1.46 7.08 6.92
N VAL A 115 0.78 5.96 6.72
CA VAL A 115 0.65 4.89 7.73
C VAL A 115 1.82 3.92 7.65
N GLY A 116 2.17 3.48 6.44
CA GLY A 116 3.37 2.70 6.16
C GLY A 116 4.66 3.51 6.27
N THR A 117 5.78 2.90 5.89
CA THR A 117 7.10 3.52 5.90
C THR A 117 7.55 3.85 4.47
N VAL A 118 7.88 5.12 4.24
CA VAL A 118 8.50 5.58 2.98
C VAL A 118 9.97 5.89 3.23
N THR A 119 10.85 5.40 2.35
CA THR A 119 12.28 5.70 2.40
C THR A 119 12.74 6.30 1.08
N ASP A 120 13.47 7.41 1.16
CA ASP A 120 14.20 8.00 0.02
C ASP A 120 15.49 7.18 -0.22
N ASN A 121 15.64 6.65 -1.44
CA ASN A 121 16.79 5.84 -1.82
C ASN A 121 18.04 6.68 -2.15
N GLY A 122 17.91 8.01 -2.23
CA GLY A 122 18.99 8.96 -2.49
C GLY A 122 19.40 9.07 -3.96
N ASP A 123 18.69 8.39 -4.86
CA ASP A 123 18.88 8.41 -6.32
C ASP A 123 17.68 8.98 -7.09
N GLY A 124 16.73 9.61 -6.37
CA GLY A 124 15.49 10.14 -6.93
C GLY A 124 14.36 9.11 -7.01
N THR A 125 14.56 7.90 -6.47
CA THR A 125 13.52 6.90 -6.27
C THR A 125 13.15 6.76 -4.79
N PHE A 126 11.96 6.23 -4.53
CA PHE A 126 11.48 5.92 -3.19
C PHE A 126 11.26 4.42 -3.02
N SER A 127 11.19 3.97 -1.76
CA SER A 127 10.61 2.68 -1.39
C SER A 127 9.45 2.88 -0.43
N TYR A 128 8.49 1.95 -0.47
CA TYR A 128 7.32 1.91 0.41
C TYR A 128 7.22 0.52 1.04
N ASP A 129 7.05 0.47 2.35
CA ASP A 129 6.79 -0.75 3.11
C ASP A 129 5.52 -0.53 3.95
N PRO A 130 4.44 -1.33 3.75
CA PRO A 130 3.27 -1.28 4.62
C PRO A 130 3.60 -1.44 6.12
N ASN A 131 4.73 -2.08 6.45
CA ASN A 131 5.34 -2.17 7.78
C ASN A 131 4.37 -2.75 8.84
N GLY A 132 3.62 -3.78 8.45
CA GLY A 132 2.69 -4.50 9.32
C GLY A 132 1.55 -3.64 9.87
N GLN A 133 1.20 -2.54 9.20
CA GLN A 133 0.15 -1.63 9.66
C GLN A 133 -1.23 -1.97 9.11
N PHE A 134 -1.30 -2.95 8.21
CA PHE A 134 -2.51 -3.25 7.45
C PHE A 134 -3.11 -4.63 7.72
N GLU A 135 -2.46 -5.50 8.52
CA GLU A 135 -2.83 -6.90 8.90
C GLU A 135 -4.30 -7.23 9.23
N ALA A 136 -5.16 -6.23 9.35
CA ALA A 136 -6.59 -6.42 9.51
C ALA A 136 -7.35 -6.52 8.18
N LEU A 137 -6.68 -6.31 7.04
CA LEU A 137 -7.29 -6.50 5.73
C LEU A 137 -7.35 -7.99 5.42
N ASN A 138 -8.48 -8.46 4.93
CA ASN A 138 -8.65 -9.82 4.43
C ASN A 138 -8.65 -9.78 2.90
N THR A 139 -8.63 -10.95 2.26
CA THR A 139 -8.73 -11.03 0.80
C THR A 139 -9.95 -10.26 0.29
N GLY A 140 -9.71 -9.27 -0.57
CA GLY A 140 -10.75 -8.42 -1.16
C GLY A 140 -11.02 -7.11 -0.42
N ASP A 141 -10.48 -6.96 0.81
CA ASP A 141 -10.37 -5.66 1.45
C ASP A 141 -9.26 -4.83 0.78
N VAL A 142 -9.46 -3.51 0.77
CA VAL A 142 -8.50 -2.56 0.20
C VAL A 142 -8.34 -1.35 1.11
N ALA A 143 -7.10 -0.91 1.29
CA ALA A 143 -6.75 0.35 1.92
C ALA A 143 -5.95 1.24 0.98
N THR A 144 -5.87 2.52 1.31
CA THR A 144 -5.03 3.48 0.59
C THR A 144 -4.13 4.22 1.55
N ASP A 145 -2.88 4.40 1.15
CA ASP A 145 -1.88 5.22 1.83
C ASP A 145 -1.27 6.20 0.84
N SER A 146 -0.58 7.24 1.32
CA SER A 146 0.01 8.23 0.43
C SER A 146 1.15 9.01 1.06
N PHE A 147 2.03 9.54 0.22
CA PHE A 147 3.02 10.56 0.58
C PHE A 147 3.16 11.54 -0.59
N THR A 148 3.74 12.71 -0.32
CA THR A 148 4.01 13.71 -1.37
C THR A 148 5.51 13.87 -1.61
N TYR A 149 5.88 14.25 -2.83
CA TYR A 149 7.25 14.58 -3.20
C TYR A 149 7.32 15.95 -3.89
N THR A 150 8.49 16.57 -3.86
CA THR A 150 8.77 17.88 -4.47
C THR A 150 9.90 17.74 -5.48
N ILE A 151 9.65 18.14 -6.72
CA ILE A 151 10.66 18.20 -7.79
C ILE A 151 11.17 19.62 -8.00
N THR A 152 12.36 19.76 -8.57
CA THR A 152 12.94 21.02 -9.01
C THR A 152 13.58 20.88 -10.38
N ASP A 153 13.59 21.98 -11.13
CA ASP A 153 14.45 22.20 -12.32
C ASP A 153 15.82 22.85 -11.96
N GLY A 154 16.03 23.16 -10.68
CA GLY A 154 17.21 23.89 -10.17
C GLY A 154 16.93 25.35 -9.81
N THR A 155 15.76 25.88 -10.17
CA THR A 155 15.34 27.26 -9.88
C THR A 155 13.94 27.35 -9.25
N GLU A 156 12.98 26.59 -9.76
CA GLU A 156 11.58 26.52 -9.29
C GLU A 156 11.24 25.08 -8.86
N THR A 157 10.06 24.90 -8.26
CA THR A 157 9.62 23.60 -7.71
C THR A 157 8.13 23.36 -7.92
N ASP A 158 7.75 22.08 -8.01
CA ASP A 158 6.36 21.64 -7.98
C ASP A 158 6.21 20.36 -7.14
N THR A 159 4.99 20.03 -6.71
CA THR A 159 4.70 18.93 -5.79
C THR A 159 3.62 17.99 -6.33
N ALA A 160 3.81 16.69 -6.16
CA ALA A 160 2.84 15.67 -6.52
C ALA A 160 2.70 14.60 -5.43
N THR A 161 1.65 13.79 -5.53
CA THR A 161 1.29 12.74 -4.57
C THR A 161 1.55 11.36 -5.15
N VAL A 162 2.16 10.48 -4.37
CA VAL A 162 2.17 9.04 -4.63
C VAL A 162 1.06 8.40 -3.83
N THR A 163 0.10 7.77 -4.51
CA THR A 163 -0.97 6.98 -3.88
C THR A 163 -0.64 5.49 -3.94
N VAL A 164 -0.65 4.82 -2.80
CA VAL A 164 -0.47 3.37 -2.70
C VAL A 164 -1.82 2.75 -2.39
N THR A 165 -2.28 1.82 -3.22
CA THR A 165 -3.40 0.93 -2.89
C THR A 165 -2.83 -0.36 -2.31
N ILE A 166 -3.30 -0.74 -1.13
CA ILE A 166 -2.88 -1.94 -0.40
C ILE A 166 -4.03 -2.93 -0.46
N ASN A 167 -3.80 -4.11 -1.05
CA ASN A 167 -4.77 -5.20 -1.00
C ASN A 167 -4.53 -6.03 0.27
N GLY A 168 -5.63 -6.44 0.90
CA GLY A 168 -5.57 -7.48 1.93
C GLY A 168 -5.32 -8.86 1.33
N VAL A 169 -4.60 -9.67 2.09
CA VAL A 169 -4.33 -11.07 1.82
C VAL A 169 -4.69 -11.83 3.09
N ASP A 170 -5.41 -12.94 2.95
CA ASP A 170 -5.74 -13.74 4.13
C ASP A 170 -4.47 -14.38 4.73
N GLU A 171 -4.25 -14.14 6.02
CA GLU A 171 -3.10 -14.61 6.79
C GLU A 171 -3.51 -15.69 7.81
N PRO A 172 -2.66 -16.70 8.06
CA PRO A 172 -2.98 -17.77 9.00
C PRO A 172 -3.01 -17.26 10.45
N LEU A 173 -4.12 -17.49 11.14
CA LEU A 173 -4.29 -17.20 12.56
C LEU A 173 -3.93 -18.41 13.43
N ASN A 174 -3.45 -18.13 14.65
CA ASN A 174 -3.26 -19.11 15.70
C ASN A 174 -4.11 -18.74 16.93
N LEU A 175 -5.32 -19.30 16.99
CA LEU A 175 -6.32 -18.99 18.00
C LEU A 175 -6.31 -20.02 19.11
N VAL A 176 -6.21 -19.55 20.34
CA VAL A 176 -6.25 -20.39 21.54
C VAL A 176 -7.32 -19.86 22.48
N GLY A 177 -8.37 -20.64 22.64
CA GLY A 177 -9.45 -20.41 23.59
C GLY A 177 -9.01 -20.63 25.04
N THR A 178 -9.91 -20.24 25.92
CA THR A 178 -9.76 -20.30 27.36
C THR A 178 -10.30 -21.62 27.90
N ASN A 179 -10.48 -21.73 29.22
CA ASN A 179 -11.19 -22.87 29.81
C ASN A 179 -12.68 -22.60 29.98
N GLN A 180 -13.19 -21.52 29.37
CA GLN A 180 -14.61 -21.16 29.35
C GLN A 180 -15.13 -21.36 27.93
N LYS A 181 -16.46 -21.31 27.76
CA LYS A 181 -17.05 -21.37 26.42
C LYS A 181 -16.53 -20.20 25.59
N ASP A 182 -15.94 -20.53 24.46
CA ASP A 182 -15.40 -19.60 23.49
C ASP A 182 -16.10 -19.75 22.13
N THR A 183 -16.03 -18.67 21.34
CA THR A 183 -16.36 -18.68 19.92
C THR A 183 -15.12 -18.18 19.20
N LEU A 184 -14.45 -19.07 18.46
CA LEU A 184 -13.23 -18.76 17.74
C LEU A 184 -13.51 -18.85 16.23
N ILE A 185 -13.05 -17.84 15.49
CA ILE A 185 -13.28 -17.70 14.05
C ILE A 185 -11.94 -17.40 13.40
N GLY A 186 -11.46 -18.31 12.55
CA GLY A 186 -10.20 -18.20 11.81
C GLY A 186 -10.27 -17.14 10.70
N GLY A 187 -11.30 -17.21 9.86
CA GLY A 187 -11.51 -16.24 8.79
C GLY A 187 -11.05 -16.82 7.46
N GLY A 188 -10.23 -16.10 6.71
CA GLY A 188 -9.52 -16.70 5.58
C GLY A 188 -8.11 -17.09 6.00
N GLY A 189 -7.46 -17.92 5.19
CA GLY A 189 -6.10 -18.40 5.46
C GLY A 189 -6.11 -19.80 6.06
N ASN A 190 -4.94 -20.38 6.29
CA ASN A 190 -4.82 -21.73 6.87
C ASN A 190 -4.59 -21.64 8.37
N ASP A 191 -5.68 -21.66 9.13
CA ASP A 191 -5.70 -21.33 10.54
C ASP A 191 -5.39 -22.52 11.45
N THR A 192 -4.93 -22.22 12.66
CA THR A 192 -4.83 -23.18 13.76
C THR A 192 -5.69 -22.72 14.92
N ILE A 193 -6.70 -23.51 15.28
CA ILE A 193 -7.69 -23.17 16.31
C ILE A 193 -7.69 -24.24 17.41
N SER A 194 -7.66 -23.78 18.66
CA SER A 194 -7.70 -24.61 19.86
C SER A 194 -8.81 -24.12 20.80
N GLY A 195 -9.88 -24.90 21.01
CA GLY A 195 -11.02 -24.54 21.86
C GLY A 195 -10.67 -24.43 23.35
N GLY A 196 -10.21 -25.52 23.96
CA GLY A 196 -9.95 -25.58 25.39
C GLY A 196 -10.90 -26.55 26.11
N ASN A 197 -11.08 -26.40 27.42
CA ASN A 197 -11.76 -27.45 28.20
C ASN A 197 -13.30 -27.32 28.28
N ALA A 198 -13.89 -26.27 27.71
CA ALA A 198 -15.33 -26.00 27.79
C ALA A 198 -16.01 -26.34 26.46
N PRO A 199 -17.36 -26.36 26.38
CA PRO A 199 -18.03 -26.50 25.09
C PRO A 199 -17.83 -25.25 24.25
N ASP A 200 -17.14 -25.39 23.13
CA ASP A 200 -16.71 -24.28 22.27
C ASP A 200 -17.37 -24.32 20.88
N GLU A 201 -17.38 -23.17 20.20
CA GLU A 201 -17.77 -23.05 18.80
C GLU A 201 -16.56 -22.58 17.98
N LEU A 202 -16.07 -23.46 17.12
CA LEU A 202 -14.81 -23.29 16.40
C LEU A 202 -15.10 -23.27 14.90
N TYR A 203 -14.77 -22.16 14.25
CA TYR A 203 -14.98 -21.94 12.83
C TYR A 203 -13.64 -21.64 12.16
N GLY A 204 -13.22 -22.48 11.21
CA GLY A 204 -12.01 -22.26 10.40
C GLY A 204 -12.24 -21.13 9.42
N GLY A 205 -13.09 -21.37 8.43
CA GLY A 205 -13.54 -20.36 7.47
C GLY A 205 -13.12 -20.74 6.07
N ALA A 206 -12.16 -20.04 5.47
CA ALA A 206 -11.67 -20.36 4.14
C ALA A 206 -10.16 -20.66 4.17
N GLY A 207 -9.76 -21.85 3.75
CA GLY A 207 -8.37 -22.30 3.77
C GLY A 207 -8.29 -23.71 4.32
N ASP A 208 -7.09 -24.31 4.33
CA ASP A 208 -6.90 -25.65 4.90
C ASP A 208 -6.57 -25.53 6.39
N ASP A 209 -7.57 -25.65 7.25
CA ASP A 209 -7.50 -25.33 8.68
C ASP A 209 -7.16 -26.52 9.57
N ILE A 210 -6.60 -26.24 10.75
CA ILE A 210 -6.38 -27.22 11.82
C ILE A 210 -7.19 -26.80 13.03
N ILE A 211 -8.27 -27.52 13.32
CA ILE A 211 -9.20 -27.21 14.41
C ILE A 211 -9.20 -28.32 15.45
N GLY A 212 -8.89 -27.97 16.70
CA GLY A 212 -8.94 -28.86 17.84
C GLY A 212 -9.86 -28.34 18.94
N GLY A 213 -10.81 -29.15 19.41
CA GLY A 213 -11.56 -28.88 20.64
C GLY A 213 -10.67 -28.86 21.88
N ASN A 214 -9.60 -29.69 21.87
CA ASN A 214 -8.53 -29.81 22.89
C ASN A 214 -8.98 -30.15 24.31
N GLY A 215 -8.75 -31.38 24.79
CA GLY A 215 -9.06 -31.76 26.18
C GLY A 215 -7.99 -32.54 26.92
N ASN A 216 -7.68 -32.11 28.15
CA ASN A 216 -7.14 -32.99 29.19
C ASN A 216 -8.14 -33.02 30.37
N GLY A 217 -9.36 -33.54 30.15
CA GLY A 217 -10.42 -33.51 31.15
C GLY A 217 -11.83 -33.83 30.64
N THR A 218 -12.85 -33.45 31.44
CA THR A 218 -14.29 -33.58 31.13
C THR A 218 -14.76 -32.47 30.19
N ASN A 219 -14.18 -32.43 29.00
CA ASN A 219 -14.54 -31.42 28.00
C ASN A 219 -16.04 -31.52 27.65
N GLY A 220 -16.61 -30.34 27.40
CA GLY A 220 -17.98 -30.22 26.94
C GLY A 220 -18.10 -30.58 25.46
N PRO A 221 -19.33 -30.62 24.92
CA PRO A 221 -19.54 -30.82 23.48
C PRO A 221 -19.01 -29.63 22.67
N ASP A 222 -18.09 -29.89 21.75
CA ASP A 222 -17.56 -28.87 20.85
C ASP A 222 -18.29 -28.88 19.50
N LEU A 223 -18.47 -27.70 18.89
CA LEU A 223 -18.93 -27.55 17.51
C LEU A 223 -17.72 -27.13 16.66
N LEU A 224 -17.31 -27.99 15.74
CA LEU A 224 -16.19 -27.75 14.83
C LEU A 224 -16.72 -27.62 13.40
N ASN A 225 -16.48 -26.48 12.78
CA ASN A 225 -16.82 -26.22 11.39
C ASN A 225 -15.55 -25.75 10.66
N GLY A 226 -15.01 -26.60 9.79
CA GLY A 226 -13.85 -26.27 8.97
C GLY A 226 -14.14 -25.14 8.00
N GLY A 227 -15.27 -25.23 7.30
CA GLY A 227 -15.65 -24.26 6.28
C GLY A 227 -15.16 -24.71 4.91
N THR A 228 -14.71 -23.79 4.07
CA THR A 228 -14.19 -24.14 2.74
C THR A 228 -12.69 -24.41 2.79
N GLY A 229 -12.23 -25.52 2.21
CA GLY A 229 -10.85 -25.97 2.25
C GLY A 229 -10.79 -27.46 2.56
N ASN A 230 -9.59 -27.99 2.82
CA ASN A 230 -9.43 -29.36 3.30
C ASN A 230 -8.95 -29.32 4.75
N ASP A 231 -9.90 -29.42 5.66
CA ASP A 231 -9.67 -29.13 7.06
C ASP A 231 -9.31 -30.39 7.86
N THR A 232 -8.55 -30.19 8.94
CA THR A 232 -8.25 -31.23 9.92
C THR A 232 -8.95 -30.91 11.23
N LEU A 233 -9.96 -31.71 11.58
CA LEU A 233 -10.82 -31.52 12.75
C LEU A 233 -10.53 -32.60 13.81
N THR A 234 -10.36 -32.17 15.05
CA THR A 234 -10.11 -33.05 16.21
C THR A 234 -11.03 -32.63 17.35
N GLY A 235 -12.05 -33.43 17.67
CA GLY A 235 -13.06 -33.07 18.67
C GLY A 235 -12.49 -33.09 20.09
N GLY A 236 -11.71 -34.13 20.41
CA GLY A 236 -11.17 -34.36 21.74
C GLY A 236 -12.07 -35.27 22.57
N ASN A 237 -12.34 -34.87 23.82
CA ASN A 237 -13.26 -35.62 24.67
C ASN A 237 -14.60 -34.90 24.69
N GLY A 238 -15.71 -35.61 24.55
CA GLY A 238 -17.02 -34.97 24.57
C GLY A 238 -17.96 -35.67 23.61
N PRO A 239 -19.24 -35.27 23.54
CA PRO A 239 -20.08 -35.47 22.37
C PRO A 239 -19.88 -34.30 21.40
N ASP A 240 -19.03 -34.45 20.41
CA ASP A 240 -18.67 -33.35 19.51
C ASP A 240 -19.54 -33.33 18.24
N VAL A 241 -19.63 -32.16 17.61
CA VAL A 241 -20.36 -31.95 16.35
C VAL A 241 -19.38 -31.44 15.30
N PHE A 242 -19.13 -32.26 14.28
CA PHE A 242 -18.31 -31.90 13.12
C PHE A 242 -19.22 -31.48 11.97
N VAL A 243 -19.21 -30.20 11.60
CA VAL A 243 -20.13 -29.61 10.62
C VAL A 243 -19.53 -29.66 9.22
N PHE A 244 -20.33 -30.11 8.25
CA PHE A 244 -19.97 -30.16 6.84
C PHE A 244 -21.14 -29.70 5.96
N ALA A 245 -20.82 -28.99 4.88
CA ALA A 245 -21.70 -28.67 3.77
C ALA A 245 -21.11 -29.15 2.44
N SER A 246 -21.91 -29.09 1.37
CA SER A 246 -21.41 -29.37 0.02
C SER A 246 -20.66 -28.15 -0.50
N GLY A 247 -19.49 -28.36 -1.10
CA GLY A 247 -18.58 -27.32 -1.58
C GLY A 247 -17.55 -26.87 -0.56
N ASP A 248 -17.57 -27.43 0.66
CA ASP A 248 -16.60 -27.14 1.72
C ASP A 248 -15.23 -27.68 1.31
N GLY A 249 -15.15 -28.95 0.95
CA GLY A 249 -13.94 -29.57 0.43
C GLY A 249 -13.82 -30.98 0.97
N THR A 250 -12.59 -31.49 1.14
CA THR A 250 -12.36 -32.84 1.63
C THR A 250 -11.65 -32.82 2.97
N ASP A 251 -12.44 -32.94 4.03
CA ASP A 251 -11.95 -32.78 5.38
C ASP A 251 -11.51 -34.10 6.00
N THR A 252 -10.80 -34.00 7.12
CA THR A 252 -10.31 -35.13 7.91
C THR A 252 -10.72 -34.96 9.36
N ILE A 253 -11.48 -35.91 9.90
CA ILE A 253 -11.72 -36.03 11.33
C ILE A 253 -10.73 -37.05 11.90
N THR A 254 -10.05 -36.69 12.98
CA THR A 254 -8.93 -37.50 13.49
C THR A 254 -9.32 -38.47 14.62
N ASP A 255 -10.43 -38.23 15.32
CA ASP A 255 -10.76 -38.92 16.57
C ASP A 255 -12.26 -39.24 16.77
N PHE A 256 -13.04 -39.24 15.70
CA PHE A 256 -14.50 -39.50 15.75
C PHE A 256 -14.83 -40.78 16.54
N GLN A 257 -15.66 -40.63 17.59
CA GLN A 257 -16.14 -41.73 18.41
C GLN A 257 -17.53 -41.44 18.95
N THR A 258 -18.40 -42.45 19.07
CA THR A 258 -19.70 -42.22 19.75
C THR A 258 -19.44 -41.72 21.19
N PRO A 259 -20.09 -40.64 21.66
CA PRO A 259 -21.33 -40.05 21.16
C PRO A 259 -21.22 -38.86 20.20
N ASP A 260 -20.09 -38.66 19.51
CA ASP A 260 -19.93 -37.63 18.47
C ASP A 260 -20.96 -37.79 17.34
N VAL A 261 -21.25 -36.67 16.67
CA VAL A 261 -22.13 -36.64 15.51
C VAL A 261 -21.56 -35.79 14.38
N ILE A 262 -21.96 -36.13 13.17
CA ILE A 262 -21.66 -35.39 11.95
C ILE A 262 -22.83 -34.44 11.67
N GLY A 263 -22.56 -33.15 11.71
CA GLY A 263 -23.49 -32.08 11.38
C GLY A 263 -23.58 -31.87 9.87
N LEU A 264 -24.76 -32.04 9.29
CA LEU A 264 -25.05 -31.82 7.88
C LEU A 264 -25.71 -30.46 7.69
N ALA A 265 -24.96 -29.53 7.10
CA ALA A 265 -25.38 -28.17 6.77
C ALA A 265 -25.65 -28.03 5.26
N GLY A 266 -26.03 -26.83 4.81
CA GLY A 266 -26.20 -26.53 3.37
C GLY A 266 -27.34 -27.30 2.68
N GLY A 267 -28.27 -27.87 3.45
CA GLY A 267 -29.38 -28.68 2.93
C GLY A 267 -29.03 -30.16 2.70
N LEU A 268 -27.83 -30.59 3.10
CA LEU A 268 -27.47 -32.00 3.13
C LEU A 268 -28.34 -32.77 4.14
N SER A 269 -28.61 -34.02 3.81
CA SER A 269 -29.29 -34.98 4.68
C SER A 269 -28.59 -36.33 4.62
N PHE A 270 -28.85 -37.20 5.61
CA PHE A 270 -28.28 -38.56 5.62
C PHE A 270 -28.60 -39.35 4.34
N SER A 271 -29.76 -39.11 3.71
CA SER A 271 -30.11 -39.75 2.44
C SER A 271 -29.26 -39.31 1.24
N ASP A 272 -28.55 -38.20 1.36
CA ASP A 272 -27.64 -37.70 0.33
C ASP A 272 -26.25 -38.31 0.45
N LEU A 273 -26.00 -39.15 1.46
CA LEU A 273 -24.69 -39.70 1.75
C LEU A 273 -24.53 -41.13 1.25
N SER A 274 -23.30 -41.44 0.87
CA SER A 274 -22.80 -42.78 0.60
C SER A 274 -21.45 -42.96 1.24
N PHE A 275 -21.10 -44.21 1.57
CA PHE A 275 -19.85 -44.54 2.23
C PHE A 275 -18.95 -45.27 1.24
N SER A 276 -17.72 -44.79 1.09
CA SER A 276 -16.71 -45.35 0.18
C SER A 276 -15.46 -45.70 0.96
N GLY A 277 -14.75 -46.75 0.55
CA GLY A 277 -13.63 -47.25 1.34
C GLY A 277 -14.05 -47.67 2.75
N SER A 278 -13.08 -47.79 3.66
CA SER A 278 -13.36 -48.05 5.06
C SER A 278 -13.73 -46.77 5.80
N ASP A 279 -13.25 -45.60 5.43
CA ASP A 279 -13.24 -44.40 6.27
C ASP A 279 -13.80 -43.13 5.59
N ILE A 280 -14.35 -43.23 4.37
CA ILE A 280 -14.70 -42.05 3.57
C ILE A 280 -16.22 -41.86 3.48
N ILE A 281 -16.67 -40.63 3.71
CA ILE A 281 -18.03 -40.16 3.50
C ILE A 281 -18.10 -39.34 2.21
N VAL A 282 -19.04 -39.70 1.34
CA VAL A 282 -19.19 -39.12 0.00
C VAL A 282 -20.64 -38.71 -0.23
N THR A 283 -20.87 -37.57 -0.86
CA THR A 283 -22.21 -37.14 -1.28
C THR A 283 -22.75 -37.95 -2.46
N SER A 284 -24.05 -37.83 -2.71
CA SER A 284 -24.73 -38.41 -3.87
C SER A 284 -24.24 -37.86 -5.22
N THR A 285 -23.58 -36.70 -5.22
CA THR A 285 -22.92 -36.09 -6.39
C THR A 285 -21.46 -36.52 -6.55
N SER A 286 -20.98 -37.47 -5.74
CA SER A 286 -19.60 -37.99 -5.74
C SER A 286 -18.53 -37.02 -5.23
N GLU A 287 -18.93 -35.98 -4.48
CA GLU A 287 -18.00 -35.14 -3.71
C GLU A 287 -17.62 -35.88 -2.42
N VAL A 288 -16.33 -35.88 -2.07
CA VAL A 288 -15.87 -36.43 -0.79
C VAL A 288 -16.01 -35.34 0.25
N LEU A 289 -16.84 -35.55 1.28
CA LEU A 289 -17.02 -34.59 2.37
C LEU A 289 -15.94 -34.76 3.43
N ALA A 290 -15.73 -35.99 3.89
CA ALA A 290 -14.85 -36.24 5.02
C ALA A 290 -14.20 -37.62 4.98
N THR A 291 -13.01 -37.70 5.54
CA THR A 291 -12.30 -38.94 5.90
C THR A 291 -12.27 -39.07 7.42
N LEU A 292 -12.71 -40.20 7.98
CA LEU A 292 -12.73 -40.48 9.40
C LEU A 292 -11.59 -41.40 9.80
N THR A 293 -10.54 -40.84 10.40
CA THR A 293 -9.32 -41.60 10.70
C THR A 293 -9.61 -42.74 11.67
N GLY A 294 -9.38 -43.98 11.20
CA GLY A 294 -9.51 -45.18 12.05
C GLY A 294 -10.94 -45.62 12.34
N VAL A 295 -11.94 -44.98 11.72
CA VAL A 295 -13.35 -45.35 11.84
C VAL A 295 -13.79 -46.07 10.57
N ASP A 296 -14.49 -47.20 10.72
CA ASP A 296 -15.16 -47.82 9.60
C ASP A 296 -16.47 -47.06 9.31
N ALA A 297 -16.45 -46.12 8.36
CA ALA A 297 -17.58 -45.30 7.94
C ALA A 297 -18.80 -46.15 7.53
N THR A 298 -18.62 -47.41 7.11
CA THR A 298 -19.75 -48.31 6.80
C THR A 298 -20.53 -48.76 8.04
N THR A 299 -20.00 -48.51 9.24
CA THR A 299 -20.67 -48.79 10.52
C THR A 299 -21.55 -47.65 11.00
N LEU A 300 -21.46 -46.47 10.38
CA LEU A 300 -22.27 -45.32 10.73
C LEU A 300 -23.73 -45.51 10.33
N THR A 301 -24.61 -44.93 11.13
CA THR A 301 -26.06 -45.00 10.99
C THR A 301 -26.65 -43.59 11.06
N ALA A 302 -27.94 -43.46 10.75
CA ALA A 302 -28.60 -42.15 10.80
C ALA A 302 -28.58 -41.45 12.18
N SER A 303 -28.26 -42.16 13.28
CA SER A 303 -28.10 -41.52 14.60
C SER A 303 -26.76 -40.82 14.79
N ASP A 304 -25.77 -41.14 13.97
CA ASP A 304 -24.43 -40.53 14.01
C ASP A 304 -24.40 -39.21 13.20
N PHE A 305 -25.56 -38.79 12.67
CA PHE A 305 -25.73 -37.58 11.89
C PHE A 305 -26.84 -36.72 12.45
N THR A 306 -26.67 -35.41 12.37
CA THR A 306 -27.70 -34.42 12.67
C THR A 306 -27.74 -33.36 11.57
N THR A 307 -28.90 -32.79 11.29
CA THR A 307 -28.98 -31.57 10.47
C THR A 307 -28.70 -30.37 11.36
N VAL A 308 -27.92 -29.41 10.85
CA VAL A 308 -27.54 -28.17 11.57
C VAL A 308 -27.94 -26.93 10.78
#